data_AF-A0A511T104-F1
#
_entry.id   AF-A0A511T104-F1
#
_cell.length_a   1.000
_cell.length_b   1.000
_cell.length_c   1.000
_cell.angle_alpha   90.00
_cell.angle_beta   90.00
_cell.angle_gamma   90.00
#
_symmetry.space_group_name_H-M   'P 1'
#
loop_
_entity.id
_entity.type
_entity.pdbx_description
1 polymer ?
#
loop_
_entity_poly.entity_id
_entity_poly.type
_entity_poly.pdbx_seq_one_letter_code
_entity_poly.pdbx_strand_id
1 'polypeptide(L)'
;MFDSNENDPISPALRALLELFTTELAEVRFPDMSGDVLDDAAAQVRAKAEAVAKAQAALEAARQGLQESQDALLQKGQRALAYARVFSEENPELSTKLDAIHLPRPMRKGPKAEGATAEPVAAANGNEENAPKRRGRPPKARPAQGASLFSEGATAEALAIAHEGNGVLPTA
;
A
#
# COMPACT_ATOMS: atom_id res chain seq x y z
N MET A 1 5.03 -16.19 10.68
CA MET A 1 6.43 -15.80 10.91
C MET A 1 7.08 -15.80 9.55
N PHE A 2 7.54 -14.65 9.06
CA PHE A 2 8.37 -14.64 7.86
C PHE A 2 9.75 -15.14 8.30
N ASP A 3 10.23 -16.22 7.70
CA ASP A 3 11.55 -16.74 7.97
C ASP A 3 12.57 -15.63 7.73
N SER A 4 13.17 -15.13 8.81
CA SER A 4 14.30 -14.19 8.73
C SER A 4 15.48 -14.79 7.94
N ASN A 5 15.47 -16.11 7.76
CA ASN A 5 16.35 -16.84 6.87
C ASN A 5 16.04 -16.65 5.37
N GLU A 6 14.80 -16.40 4.95
CA GLU A 6 14.47 -16.24 3.53
C GLU A 6 14.86 -14.87 2.99
N ASN A 7 14.99 -13.89 3.89
CA ASN A 7 15.38 -12.52 3.56
C ASN A 7 16.82 -12.18 3.97
N ASP A 8 17.63 -13.18 4.33
CA ASP A 8 19.07 -12.97 4.54
C ASP A 8 19.71 -12.59 3.19
N PRO A 9 20.49 -11.49 3.12
CA PRO A 9 21.25 -11.13 1.91
C PRO A 9 22.26 -12.19 1.47
N ILE A 10 22.59 -13.17 2.33
CA ILE A 10 23.50 -14.27 2.02
C ILE A 10 22.72 -15.46 1.45
N SER A 11 23.20 -15.99 0.32
CA SER A 11 22.59 -17.14 -0.33
C SER A 11 22.52 -18.37 0.60
N PRO A 12 21.47 -19.20 0.51
CA PRO A 12 21.34 -20.39 1.36
C PRO A 12 22.55 -21.34 1.28
N ALA A 13 23.16 -21.49 0.10
CA ALA A 13 24.34 -22.32 -0.10
C ALA A 13 25.58 -21.80 0.65
N LEU A 14 25.78 -20.47 0.70
CA LEU A 14 26.87 -19.87 1.47
C LEU A 14 26.64 -19.98 2.97
N ARG A 15 25.39 -19.92 3.43
CA ARG A 15 25.05 -20.16 4.84
C ARG A 15 25.35 -21.60 5.27
N ALA A 16 24.99 -22.59 4.45
CA ALA A 16 25.35 -23.97 4.70
C ALA A 16 26.88 -24.18 4.76
N LEU A 17 27.63 -23.46 3.92
CA LEU A 17 29.09 -23.46 3.97
C LEU A 17 29.62 -22.85 5.27
N LEU A 18 29.08 -21.70 5.70
CA LEU A 18 29.45 -21.08 6.98
C LEU A 18 29.19 -22.03 8.15
N GLU A 19 28.04 -22.70 8.15
CA GLU A 19 27.67 -23.68 9.18
C GLU A 19 28.66 -24.86 9.22
N LEU A 20 29.07 -25.37 8.06
CA LEU A 20 30.07 -26.43 7.93
C LEU A 20 31.44 -26.00 8.49
N PHE A 21 31.84 -24.74 8.23
CA PHE A 21 33.07 -24.15 8.77
C PHE A 21 33.02 -23.94 10.28
N THR A 22 31.83 -23.71 10.84
CA THR A 22 31.65 -23.60 12.30
C THR A 22 31.51 -24.93 13.03
N THR A 23 31.14 -26.01 12.32
CA THR A 23 30.85 -27.32 12.92
C THR A 23 31.94 -28.33 12.61
N GLU A 24 31.96 -28.87 11.40
CA GLU A 24 32.81 -30.00 11.00
C GLU A 24 34.26 -29.58 10.71
N LEU A 25 34.47 -28.36 10.22
CA LEU A 25 35.80 -27.84 9.88
C LEU A 25 36.35 -26.87 10.93
N ALA A 26 35.76 -26.84 12.13
CA ALA A 26 36.16 -25.92 13.20
C ALA A 26 37.63 -26.10 13.64
N GLU A 27 38.15 -27.33 13.56
CA GLU A 27 39.54 -27.67 13.91
C GLU A 27 40.54 -27.39 12.78
N VAL A 28 40.07 -27.16 11.54
CA VAL A 28 40.92 -26.95 10.37
C VAL A 28 41.07 -25.46 10.07
N ARG A 29 42.28 -24.93 10.25
CA ARG A 29 42.62 -23.54 9.91
C ARG A 29 43.35 -23.48 8.58
N PHE A 30 42.72 -22.90 7.56
CA PHE A 30 43.41 -22.52 6.34
C PHE A 30 44.00 -21.10 6.50
N PRO A 31 45.17 -20.82 5.89
CA PRO A 31 45.92 -19.58 6.12
C PRO A 31 45.15 -18.28 5.86
N ASP A 32 44.17 -18.29 4.95
CA ASP A 32 43.34 -17.13 4.60
C ASP A 32 41.83 -17.42 4.61
N MET A 33 41.43 -18.63 4.99
CA MET A 33 40.04 -19.04 5.05
C MET A 33 39.81 -19.81 6.35
N SER A 34 39.28 -19.12 7.34
CA SER A 34 38.85 -19.73 8.57
C SER A 34 37.42 -19.33 8.89
N GLY A 35 36.75 -20.09 9.75
CA GLY A 35 35.37 -19.81 10.16
C GLY A 35 35.19 -18.34 10.57
N ASP A 36 36.12 -17.79 11.36
CA ASP A 36 36.08 -16.39 11.80
C ASP A 36 36.14 -15.40 10.61
N VAL A 37 37.02 -15.64 9.63
CA VAL A 37 37.15 -14.76 8.44
C VAL A 37 35.88 -14.79 7.60
N LEU A 38 35.26 -15.97 7.46
CA LEU A 38 34.03 -16.13 6.69
C LEU A 38 32.83 -15.53 7.44
N ASP A 39 32.78 -15.64 8.78
CA ASP A 39 31.73 -15.02 9.59
C ASP A 39 31.86 -13.49 9.62
N ASP A 40 33.08 -12.96 9.71
CA ASP A 40 33.34 -11.52 9.57
C ASP A 40 32.89 -11.01 8.19
N ALA A 41 33.18 -11.76 7.12
CA ALA A 41 32.73 -11.42 5.77
C ALA A 41 31.18 -11.48 5.66
N ALA A 42 30.55 -12.49 6.27
CA ALA A 42 29.09 -12.61 6.33
C ALA A 42 28.45 -11.45 7.09
N ALA A 43 29.02 -11.07 8.25
CA ALA A 43 28.58 -9.92 9.03
C ALA A 43 28.70 -8.61 8.23
N GLN A 44 29.78 -8.42 7.47
CA GLN A 44 29.93 -7.26 6.59
C GLN A 44 28.88 -7.21 5.48
N VAL A 45 28.53 -8.36 4.88
CA VAL A 45 27.47 -8.43 3.86
C VAL A 45 26.13 -8.04 4.46
N ARG A 46 25.79 -8.58 5.64
CA ARG A 46 24.55 -8.22 6.35
C ARG A 46 24.50 -6.73 6.70
N ALA A 47 25.59 -6.18 7.25
CA ALA A 47 25.67 -4.74 7.56
C ALA A 47 25.50 -3.85 6.31
N LYS A 48 26.11 -4.24 5.18
CA LYS A 48 25.93 -3.52 3.91
C LYS A 48 24.51 -3.63 3.37
N ALA A 49 23.88 -4.80 3.48
CA ALA A 49 22.49 -4.98 3.08
C ALA A 49 21.53 -4.11 3.91
N GLU A 50 21.73 -4.03 5.23
CA GLU A 50 20.97 -3.11 6.08
C GLU A 50 21.18 -1.65 5.69
N ALA A 51 22.41 -1.24 5.35
CA ALA A 51 22.69 0.11 4.87
C ALA A 51 21.95 0.40 3.56
N VAL A 52 21.90 -0.56 2.63
CA VAL A 52 21.12 -0.46 1.39
C VAL A 52 19.64 -0.34 1.68
N ALA A 53 19.08 -1.17 2.56
CA ALA A 53 17.67 -1.11 2.93
C ALA A 53 17.29 0.26 3.55
N LYS A 54 18.14 0.81 4.43
CA LYS A 54 17.95 2.15 5.00
C LYS A 54 18.01 3.23 3.92
N ALA A 55 18.96 3.15 2.99
CA ALA A 55 19.07 4.11 1.89
C ALA A 55 17.87 4.05 0.93
N GLN A 56 17.35 2.84 0.66
CA GLN A 56 16.15 2.65 -0.16
C GLN A 56 14.92 3.26 0.51
N ALA A 57 14.71 3.01 1.80
CA ALA A 57 13.62 3.62 2.56
C ALA A 57 13.71 5.16 2.56
N ALA A 58 14.91 5.73 2.72
CA ALA A 58 15.11 7.17 2.64
C ALA A 58 14.81 7.74 1.25
N LEU A 59 15.20 7.01 0.19
CA LEU A 59 14.92 7.38 -1.19
C LEU A 59 13.42 7.33 -1.50
N GLU A 60 12.70 6.33 -1.00
CA GLU A 60 11.24 6.24 -1.14
C GLU A 60 10.54 7.39 -0.43
N ALA A 61 10.94 7.70 0.80
CA ALA A 61 10.44 8.87 1.54
C ALA A 61 10.71 10.19 0.79
N ALA A 62 11.91 10.35 0.23
CA ALA A 62 12.25 11.53 -0.58
C ALA A 62 11.42 11.63 -1.86
N ARG A 63 11.15 10.51 -2.53
CA ARG A 63 10.26 10.47 -3.72
C ARG A 63 8.84 10.86 -3.35
N GLN A 64 8.33 10.37 -2.22
CA GLN A 64 7.01 10.74 -1.75
C GLN A 64 6.93 12.24 -1.42
N GLY A 65 7.90 12.78 -0.68
CA GLY A 65 7.96 14.21 -0.38
C GLY A 65 8.07 15.09 -1.64
N LEU A 66 8.82 14.63 -2.65
CA LEU A 66 8.89 15.28 -3.95
C LEU A 66 7.52 15.30 -4.63
N GLN A 67 6.82 14.17 -4.70
CA GLN A 67 5.48 14.08 -5.28
C GLN A 67 4.50 15.02 -4.59
N GLU A 68 4.47 15.02 -3.26
CA GLU A 68 3.62 15.90 -2.45
C GLU A 68 3.92 17.39 -2.73
N SER A 69 5.20 17.74 -2.86
CA SER A 69 5.61 19.12 -3.18
C SER A 69 5.19 19.55 -4.59
N GLN A 70 5.27 18.63 -5.57
CA GLN A 70 4.83 18.88 -6.94
C GLN A 70 3.31 19.06 -7.00
N ASP A 71 2.55 18.22 -6.29
CA ASP A 71 1.10 18.33 -6.22
C ASP A 71 0.67 19.64 -5.54
N ALA A 72 1.33 20.04 -4.46
CA ALA A 72 1.11 21.34 -3.81
C ALA A 72 1.42 22.52 -4.74
N LEU A 73 2.50 22.42 -5.52
CA LEU A 73 2.86 23.44 -6.51
C LEU A 73 1.82 23.51 -7.63
N LEU A 74 1.33 22.38 -8.14
CA LEU A 74 0.29 22.34 -9.16
C LEU A 74 -1.01 22.98 -8.69
N GLN A 75 -1.44 22.69 -7.45
CA GLN A 75 -2.62 23.32 -6.87
C GLN A 75 -2.48 24.84 -6.77
N LYS A 76 -1.31 25.33 -6.32
CA LYS A 76 -1.01 26.77 -6.26
C LYS A 76 -0.97 27.38 -7.65
N GLY A 77 -0.33 26.72 -8.62
CA GLY A 77 -0.26 27.15 -10.00
C GLY A 77 -1.64 27.28 -10.66
N GLN A 78 -2.55 26.35 -10.38
CA GLN A 78 -3.92 26.42 -10.88
C GLN A 78 -4.71 27.60 -10.28
N ARG A 79 -4.58 27.84 -8.97
CA ARG A 79 -5.19 29.01 -8.31
C ARG A 79 -4.61 30.31 -8.86
N ALA A 80 -3.29 30.38 -9.03
CA ALA A 80 -2.60 31.53 -9.60
C ALA A 80 -3.08 31.80 -11.04
N LEU A 81 -3.22 30.76 -11.86
CA LEU A 81 -3.75 30.89 -13.22
C LEU A 81 -5.21 31.38 -13.21
N ALA A 82 -6.04 30.90 -12.29
CA ALA A 82 -7.41 31.40 -12.13
C ALA A 82 -7.45 32.89 -11.74
N TYR A 83 -6.60 33.34 -10.80
CA TYR A 83 -6.50 34.75 -10.44
C TYR A 83 -5.96 35.61 -11.58
N ALA A 84 -4.95 35.11 -12.29
CA ALA A 84 -4.39 35.80 -13.44
C ALA A 84 -5.44 35.98 -14.56
N ARG A 85 -6.34 34.99 -14.74
CA ARG A 85 -7.45 35.09 -15.69
C ARG A 85 -8.42 36.21 -15.35
N VAL A 86 -8.86 36.31 -14.09
CA VAL A 86 -9.75 37.40 -13.63
C VAL A 86 -9.08 38.77 -13.82
N PHE A 87 -7.79 38.88 -13.49
CA PHE A 87 -7.03 40.12 -13.71
C PHE A 87 -6.87 40.47 -15.19
N SER A 88 -6.82 39.47 -16.06
CA SER A 88 -6.66 39.66 -17.52
C SER A 88 -7.95 40.01 -18.25
N GLU A 89 -9.11 40.02 -17.58
CA GLU A 89 -10.40 40.38 -18.21
C GLU A 89 -10.37 41.79 -18.82
N GLU A 90 -9.62 42.70 -18.22
CA GLU A 90 -9.43 44.07 -18.71
C GLU A 90 -8.27 44.19 -19.72
N ASN A 91 -7.51 43.12 -19.97
CA ASN A 91 -6.29 43.12 -20.80
C ASN A 91 -6.25 41.92 -21.78
N PRO A 92 -6.73 42.07 -23.03
CA PRO A 92 -6.89 40.95 -23.98
C PRO A 92 -5.57 40.32 -24.45
N GLU A 93 -4.45 41.07 -24.43
CA GLU A 93 -3.13 40.52 -24.74
C GLU A 93 -2.62 39.58 -23.64
N LEU A 94 -3.03 39.82 -22.39
CA LEU A 94 -2.61 39.05 -21.22
C LEU A 94 -3.43 37.76 -21.11
N SER A 95 -4.72 37.79 -21.47
CA SER A 95 -5.57 36.60 -21.52
C SER A 95 -5.08 35.60 -22.57
N THR A 96 -4.72 36.07 -23.76
CA THR A 96 -4.16 35.23 -24.85
C THR A 96 -2.89 34.48 -24.38
N LYS A 97 -2.03 35.15 -23.61
CA LYS A 97 -0.80 34.54 -23.07
C LYS A 97 -1.09 33.51 -21.98
N LEU A 98 -2.10 33.74 -21.14
CA LEU A 98 -2.49 32.80 -20.09
C LEU A 98 -3.19 31.55 -20.64
N ASP A 99 -3.94 31.68 -21.74
CA ASP A 99 -4.61 30.54 -22.36
C ASP A 99 -3.66 29.59 -23.08
N ALA A 100 -2.49 30.07 -23.49
CA ALA A 100 -1.39 29.21 -23.97
C ALA A 100 -0.76 28.37 -22.86
N ILE A 101 -0.95 28.73 -21.58
CA ILE A 101 -0.39 28.00 -20.43
C ILE A 101 -1.36 26.91 -20.00
N HIS A 102 -1.03 25.66 -20.33
CA HIS A 102 -1.80 24.50 -19.90
C HIS A 102 -1.11 23.75 -18.77
N LEU A 103 -1.66 23.86 -17.55
CA LEU A 103 -1.28 22.99 -16.45
C LEU A 103 -2.07 21.67 -16.53
N PRO A 104 -1.46 20.53 -16.17
CA PRO A 104 -2.18 19.27 -16.07
C PRO A 104 -3.32 19.44 -15.05
N ARG A 105 -4.55 19.18 -15.50
CA ARG A 105 -5.72 19.25 -14.62
C ARG A 105 -5.62 18.11 -13.62
N PRO A 106 -5.89 18.34 -12.32
CA PRO A 106 -5.99 17.24 -11.38
C PRO A 106 -7.24 16.46 -11.79
N MET A 107 -7.06 15.31 -12.42
CA MET A 107 -8.15 14.34 -12.48
C MET A 107 -8.43 13.98 -11.02
N ARG A 108 -9.52 14.53 -10.48
CA ARG A 108 -10.10 14.02 -9.25
C ARG A 108 -10.29 12.53 -9.49
N LYS A 109 -9.44 11.69 -8.88
CA LYS A 109 -9.69 10.25 -8.75
C LYS A 109 -10.90 10.12 -7.80
N GLY A 110 -12.08 10.41 -8.33
CA GLY A 110 -13.33 10.00 -7.72
C GLY A 110 -13.47 8.49 -7.91
N PRO A 111 -14.12 7.77 -6.97
CA PRO A 111 -14.40 6.36 -7.14
C PRO A 111 -15.50 6.22 -8.20
N LYS A 112 -15.10 5.99 -9.45
CA LYS A 112 -15.95 5.39 -10.48
C LYS A 112 -15.31 4.03 -10.78
N ALA A 113 -15.84 2.98 -10.18
CA ALA A 113 -16.87 2.17 -10.83
C ALA A 113 -16.34 1.64 -12.17
N GLU A 114 -15.65 0.50 -12.11
CA GLU A 114 -15.63 -0.46 -13.22
C GLU A 114 -17.08 -0.69 -13.64
N GLY A 115 -17.44 -0.28 -14.85
CA GLY A 115 -18.81 -0.43 -15.32
C GLY A 115 -19.10 0.27 -16.63
N ALA A 116 -19.02 -0.53 -17.69
CA ALA A 116 -19.71 -0.41 -18.98
C ALA A 116 -19.11 0.56 -20.04
N THR A 117 -18.57 -0.03 -21.11
CA THR A 117 -19.19 -0.18 -22.46
C THR A 117 -18.22 -0.98 -23.33
N ALA A 118 -18.42 -2.27 -23.64
CA ALA A 118 -19.36 -2.84 -24.61
C ALA A 118 -19.19 -2.29 -26.04
N GLU A 119 -18.51 -3.05 -26.90
CA GLU A 119 -18.68 -3.03 -28.37
C GLU A 119 -18.85 -4.46 -28.92
N PRO A 120 -19.53 -4.64 -30.06
CA PRO A 120 -20.34 -5.82 -30.37
C PRO A 120 -19.69 -6.83 -31.34
N VAL A 121 -20.34 -7.99 -31.40
CA VAL A 121 -19.99 -9.28 -32.01
C VAL A 121 -19.82 -9.25 -33.54
N ALA A 122 -18.78 -9.93 -34.05
CA ALA A 122 -18.83 -10.58 -35.36
C ALA A 122 -17.97 -11.86 -35.42
N ALA A 123 -18.67 -12.97 -35.71
CA ALA A 123 -18.22 -14.20 -36.38
C ALA A 123 -17.18 -15.12 -35.72
N ALA A 124 -17.66 -16.19 -35.06
CA ALA A 124 -17.04 -17.52 -35.17
C ALA A 124 -18.08 -18.62 -34.89
N ASN A 125 -18.18 -19.55 -35.85
CA ASN A 125 -19.10 -20.67 -35.91
C ASN A 125 -18.94 -21.67 -34.75
N GLY A 126 -20.10 -22.20 -34.32
CA GLY A 126 -20.36 -23.59 -33.92
C GLY A 126 -19.32 -24.37 -33.12
N ASN A 127 -19.57 -24.53 -31.82
CA ASN A 127 -19.26 -25.78 -31.11
C ASN A 127 -20.06 -25.88 -29.79
N GLU A 128 -21.25 -26.49 -29.83
CA GLU A 128 -22.16 -26.68 -28.68
C GLU A 128 -21.76 -27.84 -27.74
N GLU A 129 -20.51 -28.30 -27.77
CA GLU A 129 -20.08 -29.50 -27.04
C GLU A 129 -19.03 -29.19 -25.95
N ASN A 130 -19.30 -28.23 -25.06
CA ASN A 130 -18.56 -28.10 -23.80
C ASN A 130 -19.32 -27.26 -22.74
N ALA A 131 -20.45 -27.80 -22.26
CA ALA A 131 -21.13 -27.30 -21.06
C ALA A 131 -20.81 -28.19 -19.85
N PRO A 132 -19.81 -27.85 -19.00
CA PRO A 132 -19.60 -28.59 -17.76
C PRO A 132 -20.74 -28.33 -16.76
N LYS A 133 -21.43 -29.43 -16.45
CA LYS A 133 -22.58 -29.61 -15.57
C LYS A 133 -22.45 -28.84 -14.23
N ARG A 134 -23.36 -27.90 -14.01
CA ARG A 134 -23.64 -27.28 -12.70
C ARG A 134 -24.23 -28.31 -11.72
N ARG A 135 -23.37 -29.12 -11.09
CA ARG A 135 -23.71 -29.89 -9.88
C ARG A 135 -23.12 -29.17 -8.67
N GLY A 136 -23.97 -28.58 -7.84
CA GLY A 136 -23.54 -27.99 -6.56
C GLY A 136 -24.34 -26.80 -6.04
N ARG A 137 -25.46 -26.38 -6.67
CA ARG A 137 -26.34 -25.37 -6.07
C ARG A 137 -27.61 -26.02 -5.50
N PRO A 138 -27.75 -26.13 -4.17
CA PRO A 138 -29.02 -26.51 -3.56
C PRO A 138 -30.10 -25.45 -3.86
N PRO A 139 -31.36 -25.85 -4.04
CA PRO A 139 -32.42 -24.98 -4.54
C PRO A 139 -32.81 -23.88 -3.54
N LYS A 140 -33.12 -22.70 -4.10
CA LYS A 140 -33.55 -21.49 -3.37
C LYS A 140 -34.94 -21.72 -2.76
N ALA A 141 -35.00 -21.99 -1.46
CA ALA A 141 -36.24 -21.91 -0.69
C ALA A 141 -36.66 -20.43 -0.53
N ARG A 142 -37.90 -20.13 -0.91
CA ARG A 142 -38.59 -18.86 -0.69
C ARG A 142 -39.49 -19.04 0.54
N PRO A 143 -39.33 -18.30 1.64
CA PRO A 143 -40.38 -18.17 2.63
C PRO A 143 -41.19 -16.89 2.36
N ALA A 144 -42.48 -17.08 2.14
CA ALA A 144 -43.48 -16.04 2.28
C ALA A 144 -43.80 -15.83 3.77
N GLN A 145 -43.83 -14.56 4.18
CA GLN A 145 -44.64 -13.96 5.24
C GLN A 145 -44.60 -14.53 6.67
N GLY A 146 -44.15 -13.68 7.60
CA GLY A 146 -44.84 -13.50 8.88
C GLY A 146 -44.30 -14.28 10.08
N ALA A 147 -43.21 -13.81 10.67
CA ALA A 147 -42.94 -14.03 12.10
C ALA A 147 -42.19 -12.83 12.66
N SER A 148 -42.86 -12.11 13.55
CA SER A 148 -42.40 -10.92 14.27
C SER A 148 -41.08 -11.18 15.01
N LEU A 149 -40.08 -10.33 14.73
CA LEU A 149 -38.80 -10.27 15.46
C LEU A 149 -38.68 -8.98 16.28
N PHE A 150 -39.81 -8.46 16.76
CA PHE A 150 -39.82 -7.63 17.97
C PHE A 150 -39.77 -8.58 19.17
N SER A 151 -38.56 -9.11 19.41
CA SER A 151 -38.19 -9.75 20.67
C SER A 151 -37.17 -8.84 21.35
N GLU A 152 -37.75 -7.81 21.95
CA GLU A 152 -37.35 -7.15 23.19
C GLU A 152 -36.18 -7.78 23.96
N GLY A 153 -35.20 -6.95 24.35
CA GLY A 153 -34.28 -7.28 25.45
C GLY A 153 -32.78 -7.19 25.17
N ALA A 154 -32.27 -6.07 24.65
CA ALA A 154 -30.87 -5.68 24.86
C ALA A 154 -30.83 -4.24 25.38
N THR A 155 -30.70 -4.15 26.69
CA THR A 155 -30.74 -2.96 27.53
C THR A 155 -29.71 -1.90 27.10
N ALA A 156 -30.20 -0.69 26.84
CA ALA A 156 -29.40 0.51 26.60
C ALA A 156 -28.89 1.15 27.92
N GLU A 157 -28.43 0.32 28.86
CA GLU A 157 -28.05 0.77 30.21
C GLU A 157 -26.71 0.17 30.66
N ALA A 158 -25.72 0.21 29.77
CA ALA A 158 -24.32 -0.12 30.08
C ALA A 158 -23.33 0.93 29.53
N LEU A 159 -23.79 2.17 29.33
CA LEU A 159 -22.98 3.27 28.79
C LEU A 159 -22.98 4.54 29.67
N ALA A 160 -23.23 4.41 30.97
CA ALA A 160 -23.29 5.54 31.91
C ALA A 160 -22.51 5.35 33.21
N ILE A 161 -21.42 4.56 33.22
CA ILE A 161 -20.48 4.52 34.37
C ILE A 161 -19.05 4.52 33.85
N ALA A 162 -18.57 5.66 33.37
CA ALA A 162 -17.15 5.93 33.16
C ALA A 162 -16.87 7.43 33.01
N HIS A 163 -17.39 8.28 33.90
CA HIS A 163 -16.85 9.65 34.05
C HIS A 163 -17.27 10.33 35.36
N GLU A 164 -16.90 9.76 36.53
CA GLU A 164 -16.79 10.57 37.74
C GLU A 164 -15.33 10.90 38.00
N GLY A 165 -15.05 12.20 37.93
CA GLY A 165 -13.72 12.78 37.98
C GLY A 165 -13.11 12.67 39.36
N ASN A 166 -11.92 12.08 39.39
CA ASN A 166 -11.01 12.16 40.51
C ASN A 166 -10.46 13.59 40.60
N GLY A 167 -10.97 14.39 41.54
CA GLY A 167 -10.59 15.79 41.72
C GLY A 167 -10.77 16.24 43.17
N VAL A 168 -10.12 15.55 44.11
CA VAL A 168 -10.05 16.00 45.51
C VAL A 168 -8.87 16.95 45.66
N LEU A 169 -9.18 18.25 45.76
CA LEU A 169 -8.30 19.25 46.36
C LEU A 169 -8.95 19.70 47.69
N PRO A 170 -8.33 19.47 48.86
CA PRO A 170 -8.70 20.22 50.05
C PRO A 170 -7.88 21.51 50.10
N THR A 171 -8.59 22.63 50.07
CA THR A 171 -8.06 23.96 50.35
C THR A 171 -8.46 24.31 51.79
N ALA A 172 -7.48 24.80 52.57
CA ALA A 172 -7.55 25.56 53.83
C ALA A 172 -8.41 25.01 54.99
#